data_AF-A0AAV5USV5-F1
#
_entry.id   AF-A0AAV5USV5-F1
#
_cell.length_a   1.000
_cell.length_b   1.000
_cell.length_c   1.000
_cell.angle_alpha   90.00
_cell.angle_beta   90.00
_cell.angle_gamma   90.00
#
_symmetry.space_group_name_H-M   'P 1'
#
loop_
_entity.id
_entity.type
_entity.pdbx_description
1 polymer ?
#
loop_
_entity_poly.entity_id
_entity_poly.type
_entity_poly.pdbx_seq_one_letter_code
_entity_poly.pdbx_strand_id
1 'polypeptide(L)'
;RFAQKDKKTVKPVAEDFFSLDTASGEEIIDDEEMEEEEEVAKKRFFLKDKQAVLEGGEKQKRTEKTVEEEKHEKYVNEVLATSSIRPVLESSLCTSAFTTSLREKMRANKSQREKTSGQSWFRMSSARISDECRADLELLSMRATLKPKRFYRKNDRAVLPKYFQVSRVVEDKRDFYGSRLTKSGRKKNMLDEMMKMDRESFKRNQHK
;
A
#
# COMPACT_ATOMS: atom_id res chain seq x y z
N ARG A 1 -17.41 61.30 11.10
CA ARG A 1 -16.04 60.85 11.43
C ARG A 1 -15.93 59.38 11.02
N PHE A 2 -15.41 59.13 9.84
CA PHE A 2 -15.21 57.78 9.30
C PHE A 2 -13.93 57.18 9.89
N ALA A 3 -14.02 56.02 10.54
CA ALA A 3 -12.87 55.27 10.99
C ALA A 3 -12.62 54.11 10.01
N GLN A 4 -11.60 54.28 9.15
CA GLN A 4 -11.04 53.20 8.36
C GLN A 4 -10.32 52.24 9.31
N LYS A 5 -10.64 50.95 9.25
CA LYS A 5 -9.90 49.90 9.96
C LYS A 5 -8.81 49.39 9.03
N ASP A 6 -7.57 49.55 9.47
CA ASP A 6 -6.36 49.12 8.78
C ASP A 6 -6.33 47.60 8.59
N LYS A 7 -6.09 47.17 7.35
CA LYS A 7 -5.82 45.78 6.99
C LYS A 7 -4.40 45.44 7.44
N LYS A 8 -4.26 44.58 8.46
CA LYS A 8 -2.98 43.93 8.77
C LYS A 8 -2.60 43.01 7.60
N THR A 9 -1.54 43.38 6.90
CA THR A 9 -0.83 42.53 5.95
C THR A 9 -0.11 41.41 6.72
N VAL A 10 -0.36 40.17 6.35
CA VAL A 10 0.37 39.01 6.85
C VAL A 10 1.64 38.89 6.01
N LYS A 11 2.82 38.95 6.67
CA LYS A 11 4.12 38.69 6.05
C LYS A 11 4.21 37.21 5.66
N PRO A 12 4.70 36.84 4.48
CA PRO A 12 5.03 35.45 4.20
C PRO A 12 6.19 35.02 5.12
N VAL A 13 6.02 33.87 5.77
CA VAL A 13 7.09 33.20 6.52
C VAL A 13 8.01 32.55 5.51
N ALA A 14 9.31 32.81 5.67
CA ALA A 14 10.37 32.21 4.87
C ALA A 14 10.30 30.68 4.92
N GLU A 15 10.12 30.06 3.76
CA GLU A 15 10.50 28.67 3.54
C GLU A 15 11.97 28.69 3.15
N ASP A 16 12.84 28.18 4.00
CA ASP A 16 14.15 27.71 3.59
C ASP A 16 14.61 26.63 4.56
N PHE A 17 15.45 25.73 4.03
CA PHE A 17 16.44 24.94 4.76
C PHE A 17 16.05 23.51 5.16
N PHE A 18 15.96 22.61 4.18
CA PHE A 18 16.72 21.33 4.17
C PHE A 18 16.70 20.75 2.74
N SER A 19 17.45 21.36 1.83
CA SER A 19 17.94 20.66 0.63
C SER A 19 19.11 19.78 1.10
N LEU A 20 18.82 18.51 1.36
CA LEU A 20 19.84 17.52 1.63
C LEU A 20 20.41 17.07 0.27
N ASP A 21 21.53 17.66 -0.10
CA ASP A 21 22.44 17.06 -1.08
C ASP A 21 22.87 15.70 -0.54
N THR A 22 22.63 14.65 -1.31
CA THR A 22 23.37 13.40 -1.18
C THR A 22 23.68 12.93 -2.59
N ALA A 23 24.87 13.30 -3.05
CA ALA A 23 25.53 12.69 -4.18
C ALA A 23 25.82 11.22 -3.87
N SER A 24 25.19 10.34 -4.64
CA SER A 24 25.58 8.94 -4.87
C SER A 24 24.82 8.54 -6.14
N GLY A 25 25.42 8.73 -7.32
CA GLY A 25 26.31 7.72 -7.88
C GLY A 25 25.49 6.86 -8.83
N GLU A 26 25.11 7.45 -9.97
CA GLU A 26 24.55 6.70 -11.09
C GLU A 26 25.63 5.76 -11.63
N GLU A 27 25.26 4.49 -11.75
CA GLU A 27 26.02 3.47 -12.46
C GLU A 27 26.01 3.82 -13.95
N ILE A 28 27.15 4.25 -14.46
CA ILE A 28 27.47 4.27 -15.88
C ILE A 28 28.54 3.20 -16.06
N ILE A 29 28.13 2.05 -16.57
CA ILE A 29 29.04 1.07 -17.15
C ILE A 29 29.05 1.43 -18.62
N ASP A 30 30.10 2.14 -19.03
CA ASP A 30 30.41 2.37 -20.43
C ASP A 30 30.86 1.04 -21.06
N ASP A 31 30.08 0.62 -22.05
CA ASP A 31 30.48 -0.34 -23.08
C ASP A 31 31.55 0.30 -23.98
N GLU A 32 32.37 -0.55 -24.60
CA GLU A 32 33.23 -0.27 -25.76
C GLU A 32 34.65 0.27 -25.49
N GLU A 33 35.58 -0.65 -25.17
CA GLU A 33 36.96 -0.65 -25.71
C GLU A 33 37.68 -1.97 -25.34
N MET A 34 37.76 -2.93 -26.26
CA MET A 34 38.76 -4.03 -26.26
C MET A 34 38.94 -4.56 -27.70
N GLU A 35 39.44 -3.73 -28.61
CA GLU A 35 40.09 -4.22 -29.85
C GLU A 35 41.54 -4.62 -29.55
N GLU A 36 41.75 -5.70 -28.78
CA GLU A 36 43.08 -6.34 -28.64
C GLU A 36 43.01 -7.88 -28.62
N GLU A 37 41.95 -8.50 -29.15
CA GLU A 37 41.81 -9.97 -29.15
C GLU A 37 42.28 -10.67 -30.44
N GLU A 38 42.72 -9.95 -31.48
CA GLU A 38 43.17 -10.58 -32.73
C GLU A 38 44.66 -11.02 -32.73
N GLU A 39 45.49 -10.50 -31.82
CA GLU A 39 46.87 -11.01 -31.62
C GLU A 39 46.92 -12.28 -30.75
N VAL A 40 45.91 -12.50 -29.91
CA VAL A 40 45.80 -13.71 -29.08
C VAL A 40 45.47 -14.94 -29.94
N ALA A 41 44.79 -14.74 -31.08
CA ALA A 41 44.44 -15.81 -32.01
C ALA A 41 45.64 -16.40 -32.78
N LYS A 42 46.72 -15.65 -32.99
CA LYS A 42 47.93 -16.16 -33.66
C LYS A 42 48.90 -16.90 -32.72
N LYS A 43 48.78 -16.69 -31.40
CA LYS A 43 49.42 -17.54 -30.38
C LYS A 43 48.63 -18.81 -30.07
N ARG A 44 47.53 -19.09 -30.77
CA ARG A 44 46.72 -20.33 -30.64
C ARG A 44 47.07 -21.43 -31.66
N PHE A 45 48.07 -21.24 -32.52
CA PHE A 45 48.48 -22.28 -33.47
C PHE A 45 49.78 -23.00 -33.10
N PHE A 46 50.63 -22.43 -32.26
CA PHE A 46 51.96 -22.98 -31.95
C PHE A 46 52.10 -23.61 -30.55
N LEU A 47 50.98 -23.88 -29.89
CA LEU A 47 50.95 -24.51 -28.56
C LEU A 47 49.98 -25.70 -28.48
N LYS A 48 49.74 -26.39 -29.60
CA LYS A 48 48.91 -27.62 -29.62
C LYS A 48 49.70 -28.91 -29.49
N ASP A 49 51.02 -28.87 -29.75
CA ASP A 49 51.82 -30.11 -29.86
C ASP A 49 52.73 -30.39 -28.65
N LYS A 50 52.71 -29.53 -27.61
CA LYS A 50 53.43 -29.79 -26.34
C LYS A 50 52.53 -30.17 -25.16
N GLN A 51 51.20 -30.02 -25.28
CA GLN A 51 50.27 -30.44 -24.23
C GLN A 51 49.96 -31.94 -24.25
N ALA A 52 50.15 -32.66 -25.36
CA ALA A 52 49.82 -34.08 -25.44
C ALA A 52 50.77 -35.02 -24.64
N VAL A 53 51.88 -34.54 -24.07
CA VAL A 53 52.88 -35.40 -23.38
C VAL A 53 53.04 -35.06 -21.87
N LEU A 54 52.43 -33.99 -21.37
CA LEU A 54 52.33 -33.69 -19.92
C LEU A 54 50.91 -33.85 -19.36
N GLU A 55 49.96 -34.26 -20.19
CA GLU A 55 48.57 -34.50 -19.82
C GLU A 55 48.33 -35.86 -19.13
N GLY A 56 49.35 -36.70 -18.98
CA GLY A 56 49.23 -38.00 -18.29
C GLY A 56 49.29 -37.94 -16.76
N GLY A 57 49.99 -36.94 -16.19
CA GLY A 57 50.24 -36.84 -14.73
C GLY A 57 49.58 -35.65 -14.04
N GLU A 58 49.31 -34.55 -14.77
CA GLU A 58 48.61 -33.39 -14.20
C GLU A 58 47.09 -33.55 -14.19
N LYS A 59 46.53 -34.33 -15.12
CA LYS A 59 45.11 -34.68 -15.11
C LYS A 59 44.78 -35.48 -13.86
N GLN A 60 45.61 -36.45 -13.48
CA GLN A 60 45.45 -37.23 -12.24
C GLN A 60 45.53 -36.35 -10.99
N LYS A 61 46.51 -35.45 -10.90
CA LYS A 61 46.66 -34.57 -9.73
C LYS A 61 45.60 -33.47 -9.61
N ARG A 62 45.08 -32.96 -10.74
CA ARG A 62 43.93 -32.04 -10.76
C ARG A 62 42.62 -32.77 -10.47
N THR A 63 42.42 -33.96 -11.03
CA THR A 63 41.25 -34.80 -10.73
C THR A 63 41.24 -35.27 -9.29
N GLU A 64 42.40 -35.62 -8.73
CA GLU A 64 42.55 -35.97 -7.32
C GLU A 64 42.28 -34.76 -6.42
N LYS A 65 42.80 -33.58 -6.76
CA LYS A 65 42.47 -32.34 -6.04
C LYS A 65 40.99 -32.00 -6.09
N THR A 66 40.35 -32.09 -7.25
CA THR A 66 38.90 -31.85 -7.36
C THR A 66 38.10 -32.91 -6.60
N VAL A 67 38.57 -34.16 -6.59
CA VAL A 67 37.93 -35.24 -5.82
C VAL A 67 38.10 -35.05 -4.31
N GLU A 68 39.24 -34.55 -3.85
CA GLU A 68 39.49 -34.18 -2.44
C GLU A 68 38.67 -32.95 -2.03
N GLU A 69 38.54 -31.95 -2.91
CA GLU A 69 37.68 -30.77 -2.73
C GLU A 69 36.20 -31.18 -2.62
N GLU A 70 35.72 -32.07 -3.48
CA GLU A 70 34.36 -32.61 -3.38
C GLU A 70 34.13 -33.40 -2.08
N LYS A 71 35.12 -34.16 -1.60
CA LYS A 71 35.03 -34.86 -0.31
C LYS A 71 34.96 -33.88 0.84
N HIS A 72 35.77 -32.81 0.79
CA HIS A 72 35.76 -31.76 1.79
C HIS A 72 34.41 -31.01 1.79
N GLU A 73 33.86 -30.69 0.63
CA GLU A 73 32.53 -30.09 0.49
C GLU A 73 31.43 -31.01 1.02
N LYS A 74 31.49 -32.32 0.73
CA LYS A 74 30.55 -33.32 1.28
C LYS A 74 30.62 -33.38 2.81
N TYR A 75 31.83 -33.38 3.37
CA TYR A 75 32.05 -33.38 4.82
C TYR A 75 31.54 -32.09 5.48
N VAL A 76 31.85 -30.93 4.89
CA VAL A 76 31.34 -29.64 5.37
C VAL A 76 29.81 -29.60 5.32
N ASN A 77 29.19 -30.11 4.26
CA ASN A 77 27.73 -30.18 4.15
C ASN A 77 27.08 -31.13 5.16
N GLU A 78 27.72 -32.26 5.46
CA GLU A 78 27.28 -33.21 6.49
C GLU A 78 27.35 -32.60 7.91
N VAL A 79 28.45 -31.89 8.20
CA VAL A 79 28.62 -31.15 9.46
C VAL A 79 27.62 -30.00 9.56
N LEU A 80 27.38 -29.25 8.49
CA LEU A 80 26.36 -28.17 8.47
C LEU A 80 24.94 -28.72 8.62
N ALA A 81 24.63 -29.90 8.06
CA ALA A 81 23.32 -30.55 8.17
C ALA A 81 23.00 -31.02 9.61
N THR A 82 24.02 -31.47 10.34
CA THR A 82 23.89 -31.87 11.76
C THR A 82 23.93 -30.68 12.72
N SER A 83 24.46 -29.53 12.28
CA SER A 83 24.50 -28.31 13.08
C SER A 83 23.10 -27.70 13.33
N SER A 84 22.99 -26.92 14.40
CA SER A 84 21.81 -26.08 14.69
C SER A 84 21.71 -24.84 13.79
N ILE A 85 22.76 -24.53 13.02
CA ILE A 85 22.86 -23.35 12.15
C ILE A 85 22.53 -23.81 10.72
N ARG A 86 21.26 -24.11 10.50
CA ARG A 86 20.77 -24.51 9.17
C ARG A 86 20.48 -23.26 8.34
N PRO A 87 20.60 -23.27 7.00
CA PRO A 87 20.18 -22.15 6.15
C PRO A 87 18.67 -21.83 6.29
N VAL A 88 17.86 -22.83 6.67
CA VAL A 88 16.45 -22.64 7.07
C VAL A 88 16.34 -21.82 8.37
N LEU A 89 17.28 -21.98 9.30
CA LEU A 89 17.36 -21.18 10.51
C LEU A 89 17.69 -19.73 10.15
N GLU A 90 18.70 -19.48 9.32
CA GLU A 90 19.08 -18.13 8.88
C GLU A 90 17.97 -17.44 8.10
N SER A 91 17.28 -18.14 7.19
CA SER A 91 16.11 -17.59 6.49
C SER A 91 14.92 -17.33 7.42
N SER A 92 14.60 -18.26 8.34
CA SER A 92 13.52 -18.07 9.32
C SER A 92 13.81 -16.93 10.30
N LEU A 93 15.05 -16.82 10.77
CA LEU A 93 15.52 -15.75 11.64
C LEU A 93 15.61 -14.43 10.89
N CYS A 94 16.05 -14.41 9.62
CA CYS A 94 16.11 -13.22 8.77
C CYS A 94 14.72 -12.63 8.52
N THR A 95 13.68 -13.46 8.28
CA THR A 95 12.30 -12.98 8.21
C THR A 95 11.77 -12.41 9.54
N SER A 96 12.28 -12.87 10.69
CA SER A 96 11.96 -12.30 12.00
C SER A 96 12.85 -11.10 12.39
N ALA A 97 13.96 -10.91 11.67
CA ALA A 97 15.05 -9.98 11.98
C ALA A 97 15.15 -8.82 11.00
N PHE A 98 14.11 -8.52 10.21
CA PHE A 98 13.85 -7.13 9.86
C PHE A 98 13.51 -6.39 11.16
N THR A 99 14.55 -5.95 11.86
CA THR A 99 14.50 -5.11 13.06
C THR A 99 14.01 -3.73 12.66
N THR A 100 12.78 -3.65 12.18
CA THR A 100 12.10 -2.37 11.95
C THR A 100 12.33 -1.52 13.18
N SER A 101 12.84 -0.30 12.95
CA SER A 101 13.24 0.58 14.04
C SER A 101 12.04 0.76 14.98
N LEU A 102 12.29 1.03 16.28
CA LEU A 102 11.19 1.27 17.22
C LEU A 102 10.22 2.34 16.70
N ARG A 103 10.76 3.33 15.99
CA ARG A 103 10.00 4.40 15.32
C ARG A 103 9.14 3.87 14.17
N GLU A 104 9.67 3.01 13.31
CA GLU A 104 8.89 2.36 12.25
C GLU A 104 7.77 1.49 12.81
N LYS A 105 8.05 0.71 13.86
CA LYS A 105 7.02 -0.09 14.56
C LYS A 105 5.92 0.79 15.13
N MET A 106 6.28 1.90 15.77
CA MET A 106 5.29 2.87 16.27
C MET A 106 4.48 3.51 15.14
N ARG A 107 5.12 3.87 14.02
CA ARG A 107 4.45 4.43 12.84
C ARG A 107 3.49 3.43 12.20
N ALA A 108 3.90 2.18 12.04
CA ALA A 108 3.07 1.09 11.55
C ALA A 108 1.87 0.84 12.48
N ASN A 109 2.10 0.77 13.79
CA ASN A 109 1.01 0.61 14.75
C ASN A 109 0.04 1.80 14.72
N LYS A 110 0.54 3.02 14.56
CA LYS A 110 -0.31 4.21 14.39
C LYS A 110 -1.15 4.13 13.13
N SER A 111 -0.57 3.76 11.98
CA SER A 111 -1.33 3.62 10.74
C SER A 111 -2.37 2.50 10.81
N GLN A 112 -2.08 1.37 11.45
CA GLN A 112 -3.06 0.31 11.67
C GLN A 112 -4.19 0.76 12.61
N ARG A 113 -3.87 1.52 13.66
CA ARG A 113 -4.88 2.14 14.54
C ARG A 113 -5.74 3.13 13.77
N GLU A 114 -5.17 3.97 12.92
CA GLU A 114 -5.91 4.98 12.16
C GLU A 114 -6.85 4.41 11.08
N LYS A 115 -6.64 3.16 10.64
CA LYS A 115 -7.57 2.46 9.74
C LYS A 115 -8.88 2.09 10.42
N THR A 116 -8.93 2.11 11.75
CA THR A 116 -10.03 1.56 12.53
C THR A 116 -10.44 2.55 13.64
N SER A 117 -11.71 2.61 14.02
CA SER A 117 -12.16 3.43 15.17
C SER A 117 -11.57 2.96 16.52
N GLY A 118 -11.05 1.73 16.59
CA GLY A 118 -10.50 1.11 17.80
C GLY A 118 -11.43 0.05 18.42
N GLN A 119 -11.00 -0.56 19.53
CA GLN A 119 -11.75 -1.65 20.18
C GLN A 119 -13.01 -1.17 20.90
N SER A 120 -13.01 0.06 21.42
CA SER A 120 -14.17 0.65 22.09
C SER A 120 -15.39 0.78 21.19
N TRP A 121 -15.17 0.86 19.87
CA TRP A 121 -16.22 0.97 18.88
C TRP A 121 -16.07 -0.11 17.80
N PHE A 122 -16.14 -1.37 18.25
CA PHE A 122 -16.25 -2.60 17.43
C PHE A 122 -15.30 -2.69 16.24
N ARG A 123 -14.12 -2.06 16.31
CA ARG A 123 -13.17 -1.99 15.21
C ARG A 123 -13.80 -1.57 13.87
N MET A 124 -14.62 -0.52 13.87
CA MET A 124 -15.23 -0.01 12.65
C MET A 124 -14.17 0.50 11.66
N SER A 125 -14.25 0.07 10.40
CA SER A 125 -13.27 0.41 9.36
C SER A 125 -13.41 1.86 8.88
N SER A 126 -12.28 2.48 8.50
CA SER A 126 -12.23 3.74 7.76
C SER A 126 -12.43 3.45 6.28
N ALA A 127 -13.66 3.60 5.77
CA ALA A 127 -13.96 3.40 4.36
C ALA A 127 -13.33 4.50 3.48
N ARG A 128 -12.94 4.14 2.25
CA ARG A 128 -12.59 5.12 1.21
C ARG A 128 -13.85 5.92 0.86
N ILE A 129 -13.77 7.24 0.93
CA ILE A 129 -14.87 8.12 0.54
C ILE A 129 -14.94 8.14 -1.00
N SER A 130 -15.86 7.36 -1.57
CA SER A 130 -16.29 7.52 -2.97
C SER A 130 -17.19 8.75 -3.11
N ASP A 131 -17.36 9.24 -4.33
CA ASP A 131 -18.18 10.43 -4.58
C ASP A 131 -19.66 10.20 -4.24
N GLU A 132 -20.16 8.99 -4.48
CA GLU A 132 -21.49 8.55 -4.06
C GLU A 132 -21.68 8.60 -2.55
N CYS A 133 -20.73 8.03 -1.79
CA CYS A 133 -20.76 8.07 -0.32
C CYS A 133 -20.64 9.50 0.20
N ARG A 134 -19.82 10.34 -0.46
CA ARG A 134 -19.71 11.76 -0.11
C ARG A 134 -21.05 12.47 -0.23
N ALA A 135 -21.76 12.27 -1.34
CA ALA A 135 -23.06 12.88 -1.59
C ALA A 135 -24.11 12.44 -0.55
N ASP A 136 -24.15 11.15 -0.20
CA ASP A 136 -25.05 10.65 0.86
C ASP A 136 -24.71 11.23 2.24
N LEU A 137 -23.42 11.39 2.58
CA LEU A 137 -23.01 11.99 3.85
C LEU A 137 -23.32 13.49 3.91
N GLU A 138 -23.17 14.20 2.79
CA GLU A 138 -23.53 15.60 2.67
C GLU A 138 -25.04 15.80 2.78
N LEU A 139 -25.83 14.92 2.15
CA LEU A 139 -27.28 14.87 2.30
C LEU A 139 -27.69 14.76 3.78
N LEU A 140 -27.02 13.86 4.53
CA LEU A 140 -27.28 13.68 5.96
C LEU A 140 -26.89 14.92 6.78
N SER A 141 -25.86 15.65 6.34
CA SER A 141 -25.49 16.93 6.93
C SER A 141 -26.61 17.97 6.72
N MET A 142 -27.15 18.04 5.51
CA MET A 142 -28.21 18.98 5.13
C MET A 142 -29.63 18.55 5.56
N ARG A 143 -29.80 17.49 6.36
CA ARG A 143 -31.13 16.93 6.73
C ARG A 143 -32.14 17.96 7.26
N ALA A 144 -31.67 19.03 7.90
CA ALA A 144 -32.51 20.08 8.46
C ALA A 144 -33.24 20.93 7.39
N THR A 145 -32.68 21.06 6.18
CA THR A 145 -33.27 21.89 5.11
C THR A 145 -34.10 21.09 4.12
N LEU A 146 -33.89 19.76 4.07
CA LEU A 146 -34.53 18.85 3.11
C LEU A 146 -36.06 18.77 3.24
N LYS A 147 -36.61 18.88 4.45
CA LYS A 147 -38.06 18.81 4.67
C LYS A 147 -38.52 19.97 5.55
N PRO A 148 -39.40 20.87 5.05
CA PRO A 148 -39.76 22.09 5.78
C PRO A 148 -40.54 21.84 7.08
N LYS A 149 -41.21 20.68 7.18
CA LYS A 149 -42.01 20.29 8.36
C LYS A 149 -41.24 19.46 9.39
N ARG A 150 -40.01 19.05 9.09
CA ARG A 150 -39.22 18.18 9.98
C ARG A 150 -37.98 18.93 10.44
N PHE A 151 -37.98 19.36 11.69
CA PHE A 151 -36.84 20.01 12.31
C PHE A 151 -35.96 18.98 13.00
N TYR A 152 -34.74 18.81 12.51
CA TYR A 152 -33.73 17.96 13.15
C TYR A 152 -32.79 18.80 14.02
N ARG A 153 -32.12 18.13 14.96
CA ARG A 153 -30.99 18.72 15.69
C ARG A 153 -29.86 19.07 14.71
N LYS A 154 -29.27 20.26 14.89
CA LYS A 154 -28.13 20.76 14.11
C LYS A 154 -26.91 19.84 14.28
N ASN A 155 -26.06 19.78 13.26
CA ASN A 155 -24.82 19.00 13.35
C ASN A 155 -23.77 19.77 14.15
N ASP A 156 -23.05 19.06 15.01
CA ASP A 156 -21.99 19.65 15.84
C ASP A 156 -20.68 19.86 15.05
N ARG A 157 -20.51 19.16 13.93
CA ARG A 157 -19.30 19.18 13.10
C ARG A 157 -19.65 19.47 11.64
N ALA A 158 -18.89 20.35 11.01
CA ALA A 158 -18.99 20.64 9.58
C ALA A 158 -18.23 19.63 8.71
N VAL A 159 -17.29 18.88 9.30
CA VAL A 159 -16.44 17.90 8.59
C VAL A 159 -17.15 16.55 8.50
N LEU A 160 -17.01 15.88 7.36
CA LEU A 160 -17.52 14.53 7.15
C LEU A 160 -16.90 13.53 8.13
N PRO A 161 -17.66 12.52 8.59
CA PRO A 161 -17.14 11.51 9.51
C PRO A 161 -16.04 10.66 8.86
N LYS A 162 -14.96 10.41 9.59
CA LYS A 162 -13.83 9.58 9.12
C LYS A 162 -14.18 8.09 9.04
N TYR A 163 -14.81 7.57 10.09
CA TYR A 163 -15.21 6.16 10.17
C TYR A 163 -16.72 6.09 9.96
N PHE A 164 -17.17 5.35 8.95
CA PHE A 164 -18.58 5.14 8.67
C PHE A 164 -18.79 3.81 7.95
N GLN A 165 -20.01 3.27 8.05
CA GLN A 165 -20.44 2.09 7.33
C GLN A 165 -21.80 2.36 6.72
N VAL A 166 -21.95 2.06 5.43
CA VAL A 166 -23.24 2.11 4.74
C VAL A 166 -23.85 0.74 4.80
N SER A 167 -25.08 0.66 5.30
CA SER A 167 -25.83 -0.60 5.41
C SER A 167 -27.28 -0.36 5.04
N ARG A 168 -27.98 -1.45 4.76
CA ARG A 168 -29.39 -1.43 4.36
C ARG A 168 -30.25 -1.98 5.47
N VAL A 169 -31.38 -1.32 5.72
CA VAL A 169 -32.37 -1.78 6.68
C VAL A 169 -33.00 -3.09 6.18
N VAL A 170 -32.96 -4.12 7.02
CA VAL A 170 -33.68 -5.38 6.79
C VAL A 170 -35.07 -5.23 7.40
N GLU A 171 -36.09 -5.27 6.56
CA GLU A 171 -37.48 -5.12 6.98
C GLU A 171 -38.02 -6.40 7.62
N ASP A 172 -38.84 -6.24 8.65
CA ASP A 172 -39.58 -7.33 9.28
C ASP A 172 -40.63 -7.92 8.34
N LYS A 173 -40.81 -9.25 8.37
CA LYS A 173 -41.83 -9.93 7.55
C LYS A 173 -43.28 -9.61 7.96
N ARG A 174 -43.47 -9.06 9.16
CA ARG A 174 -44.79 -8.80 9.76
C ARG A 174 -45.43 -7.50 9.25
N ASP A 175 -44.63 -6.51 8.87
CA ASP A 175 -45.11 -5.22 8.39
C ASP A 175 -44.98 -5.12 6.86
N PHE A 176 -45.98 -5.61 6.13
CA PHE A 176 -45.95 -5.64 4.67
C PHE A 176 -46.42 -4.32 4.03
N TYR A 177 -47.40 -3.65 4.63
CA TYR A 177 -48.08 -2.49 4.03
C TYR A 177 -47.72 -1.14 4.66
N GLY A 178 -46.98 -1.11 5.78
CA GLY A 178 -46.59 0.12 6.45
C GLY A 178 -45.25 0.66 5.94
N SER A 179 -44.17 0.17 6.56
CA SER A 179 -42.81 0.71 6.36
C SER A 179 -42.05 0.11 5.18
N ARG A 180 -42.50 -1.03 4.65
CA ARG A 180 -41.80 -1.79 3.61
C ARG A 180 -41.78 -1.05 2.26
N LEU A 181 -40.61 -0.98 1.66
CA LEU A 181 -40.45 -0.47 0.30
C LEU A 181 -40.66 -1.57 -0.73
N THR A 182 -41.37 -1.26 -1.82
CA THR A 182 -41.47 -2.16 -2.97
C THR A 182 -40.11 -2.34 -3.66
N LYS A 183 -39.94 -3.40 -4.44
CA LYS A 183 -38.69 -3.68 -5.17
C LYS A 183 -38.23 -2.50 -6.03
N SER A 184 -39.17 -1.74 -6.61
CA SER A 184 -38.88 -0.55 -7.42
C SER A 184 -38.46 0.66 -6.56
N GLY A 185 -39.01 0.79 -5.35
CA GLY A 185 -38.68 1.85 -4.40
C GLY A 185 -37.27 1.76 -3.84
N ARG A 186 -36.74 0.54 -3.75
CA ARG A 186 -35.42 0.24 -3.21
C ARG A 186 -34.32 0.61 -4.20
N LYS A 187 -33.38 1.46 -3.80
CA LYS A 187 -32.22 1.85 -4.62
C LYS A 187 -30.90 1.45 -3.97
N LYS A 188 -29.81 1.84 -4.62
CA LYS A 188 -28.44 1.58 -4.14
C LYS A 188 -28.04 2.57 -3.04
N ASN A 189 -28.37 3.86 -3.24
CA ASN A 189 -27.90 4.97 -2.40
C ASN A 189 -29.09 5.75 -1.83
N MET A 190 -28.89 6.41 -0.69
CA MET A 190 -29.97 7.15 -0.01
C MET A 190 -30.43 8.35 -0.86
N LEU A 191 -29.50 9.03 -1.51
CA LEU A 191 -29.80 10.17 -2.37
C LEU A 191 -30.67 9.79 -3.58
N ASP A 192 -30.45 8.62 -4.18
CA ASP A 192 -31.28 8.14 -5.31
C ASP A 192 -32.71 7.81 -4.84
N GLU A 193 -32.85 7.19 -3.65
CA GLU A 193 -34.16 6.99 -3.04
C GLU A 193 -34.88 8.31 -2.79
N MET A 194 -34.16 9.33 -2.29
CA MET A 194 -34.69 10.67 -2.07
C MET A 194 -35.16 11.32 -3.38
N MET A 195 -34.32 11.32 -4.43
CA MET A 195 -34.66 11.90 -5.73
C MET A 195 -35.90 11.26 -6.34
N LYS A 196 -36.05 9.94 -6.17
CA LYS A 196 -37.25 9.22 -6.61
C LYS A 196 -38.49 9.66 -5.83
N MET A 197 -38.41 9.67 -4.49
CA MET A 197 -39.53 10.04 -3.63
C MET A 197 -40.00 11.48 -3.86
N ASP A 198 -39.06 12.41 -4.04
CA ASP A 198 -39.38 13.79 -4.31
C ASP A 198 -40.08 13.92 -5.67
N ARG A 199 -39.59 13.27 -6.73
CA ARG A 199 -40.26 13.24 -8.05
C ARG A 199 -41.70 12.74 -7.96
N GLU A 200 -41.95 11.68 -7.20
CA GLU A 200 -43.31 11.16 -6.97
C GLU A 200 -44.17 12.15 -6.18
N SER A 201 -43.60 12.86 -5.22
CA SER A 201 -44.32 13.89 -4.45
C SER A 201 -44.68 15.11 -5.31
N PHE A 202 -43.78 15.55 -6.19
CA PHE A 202 -44.03 16.64 -7.12
C PHE A 202 -45.20 16.31 -8.04
N LYS A 203 -45.21 15.12 -8.66
CA LYS A 203 -46.33 14.68 -9.52
C LYS A 203 -47.66 14.69 -8.77
N ARG A 204 -47.69 14.19 -7.53
CA ARG A 204 -48.91 14.22 -6.71
C ARG A 204 -49.42 15.62 -6.39
N ASN A 205 -48.51 16.59 -6.23
CA ASN A 205 -48.88 17.97 -5.97
C ASN A 205 -49.34 18.72 -7.23
N GLN A 206 -48.98 18.27 -8.44
CA GLN A 206 -49.45 18.87 -9.70
C GLN A 206 -50.86 18.43 -10.09
N HIS A 207 -51.31 17.27 -9.60
CA HIS A 207 -52.66 16.73 -9.85
C HIS A 207 -53.67 17.10 -8.76
N LYS A 208 -53.28 17.98 -7.82
CA LYS A 208 -54.13 18.54 -6.77
C LYS A 208 -54.38 20.01 -7.05
#